data_AF-X0WQE0-F1
#
_entry.id   AF-X0WQE0-F1
#
_cell.length_a   1.000
_cell.length_b   1.000
_cell.length_c   1.000
_cell.angle_alpha   90.00
_cell.angle_beta   90.00
_cell.angle_gamma   90.00
#
_symmetry.space_group_name_H-M   'P 1'
#
loop_
_entity.id
_entity.type
_entity.pdbx_description
1 polymer ?
#
loop_
_entity_poly.entity_id
_entity_poly.type
_entity_poly.pdbx_seq_one_letter_code
_entity_poly.pdbx_strand_id
1 'polypeptide(L)'
;GAAFGLLGRKFIDRFPDSMVFCPDYIHYGGDSELGRVAIRHFERIYQCKEAIVSHLRLHDNTYNLARKVKIHDKKIYSRRKKKRFLWGVNFELVTQGACD
;
A
#
# COMPACT_ATOMS: atom_id res chain seq x y z
N GLY A 1 4.05 -8.59 13.06
CA GLY A 1 2.61 -8.73 13.34
C GLY A 1 1.85 -8.62 12.04
N ALA A 2 0.73 -9.32 11.92
CA ALA A 2 -0.29 -9.02 10.92
C ALA A 2 -1.32 -8.07 11.55
N ALA A 3 -1.95 -7.25 10.72
CA ALA A 3 -3.00 -6.34 11.12
C ALA A 3 -3.99 -6.22 9.97
N PHE A 4 -5.27 -6.06 10.28
CA PHE A 4 -6.28 -5.63 9.32
C PHE A 4 -6.60 -4.15 9.58
N GLY A 5 -6.63 -3.36 8.51
CA GLY A 5 -6.97 -1.94 8.59
C GLY A 5 -8.46 -1.72 8.33
N LEU A 6 -9.07 -0.85 9.13
CA LEU A 6 -10.37 -0.28 8.82
C LEU A 6 -10.17 1.17 8.41
N LEU A 7 -10.72 1.55 7.26
CA LEU A 7 -10.59 2.89 6.71
C LEU A 7 -11.95 3.58 6.75
N GLY A 8 -12.05 4.65 7.52
CA GLY A 8 -13.27 5.42 7.64
C GLY A 8 -13.59 6.21 6.37
N ARG A 9 -14.87 6.50 6.12
CA ARG A 9 -15.33 7.18 4.89
C ARG A 9 -14.58 8.50 4.59
N LYS A 10 -14.40 9.36 5.60
CA LYS A 10 -13.64 10.62 5.47
C LYS A 10 -12.18 10.42 5.03
N PHE A 11 -11.58 9.27 5.34
CA PHE A 11 -10.24 8.93 4.86
C PHE A 11 -10.27 8.60 3.37
N ILE A 12 -11.26 7.80 2.97
CA ILE A 12 -11.48 7.30 1.61
C ILE A 12 -11.83 8.43 0.62
N ASP A 13 -12.66 9.38 1.01
CA ASP A 13 -13.14 10.47 0.14
C ASP A 13 -12.01 11.39 -0.39
N ARG A 14 -10.80 11.25 0.13
CA ARG A 14 -9.61 12.01 -0.32
C ARG A 14 -8.91 11.36 -1.50
N PHE A 15 -9.21 10.10 -1.78
CA PHE A 15 -8.65 9.37 -2.91
C PHE A 15 -9.53 9.63 -4.14
N PRO A 16 -8.94 9.89 -5.30
CA PRO A 16 -9.69 10.00 -6.55
C PRO A 16 -10.46 8.69 -6.78
N ASP A 17 -11.74 8.81 -7.11
CA ASP A 17 -12.64 7.68 -7.34
C ASP A 17 -12.69 6.67 -6.18
N SER A 18 -12.43 7.12 -4.94
CA SER A 18 -12.31 6.25 -3.76
C SER A 18 -11.26 5.15 -3.91
N MET A 19 -10.26 5.36 -4.76
CA MET A 19 -9.23 4.38 -5.09
C MET A 19 -8.12 4.38 -4.04
N VAL A 20 -8.39 3.73 -2.92
CA VAL A 20 -7.49 3.75 -1.76
C VAL A 20 -6.16 3.05 -2.03
N PHE A 21 -6.17 2.01 -2.87
CA PHE A 21 -4.97 1.29 -3.27
C PHE A 21 -4.37 1.90 -4.54
N CYS A 22 -3.06 2.12 -4.54
CA CYS A 22 -2.33 2.65 -5.70
C CYS A 22 -2.35 1.63 -6.86
N PRO A 23 -2.82 2.02 -8.05
CA PRO A 23 -2.81 1.16 -9.25
C PRO A 23 -1.43 0.66 -9.68
N ASP A 24 -0.35 1.39 -9.37
CA ASP A 24 0.99 0.95 -9.74
C ASP A 24 1.46 -0.28 -8.95
N TYR A 25 0.87 -0.53 -7.77
CA TYR A 25 1.23 -1.69 -6.96
C TYR A 25 0.36 -2.88 -7.32
N ILE A 26 1.00 -4.03 -7.51
CA ILE A 26 0.32 -5.30 -7.83
C ILE A 26 0.19 -6.16 -6.57
N HIS A 27 1.13 -6.03 -5.62
CA HIS A 27 1.09 -6.69 -4.32
C HIS A 27 0.81 -5.65 -3.21
N TYR A 28 0.87 -6.06 -1.94
CA TYR A 28 0.67 -5.23 -0.74
C TYR A 28 1.70 -4.06 -0.56
N GLY A 29 2.35 -3.59 -1.62
CA GLY A 29 3.18 -2.37 -1.59
C GLY A 29 2.38 -1.13 -1.19
N GLY A 30 1.11 -1.06 -1.60
CA GLY A 30 0.20 0.04 -1.29
C GLY A 30 -0.05 0.25 0.20
N ASP A 31 -0.17 -0.83 0.97
CA ASP A 31 -0.42 -0.80 2.41
C ASP A 31 0.68 -0.04 3.17
N SER A 32 1.93 -0.19 2.70
CA SER A 32 3.08 0.50 3.30
C SER A 32 3.03 2.02 3.09
N GLU A 33 2.52 2.48 1.94
CA GLU A 33 2.32 3.91 1.69
C GLU A 33 1.13 4.44 2.49
N LEU A 34 0.02 3.71 2.54
CA LEU A 34 -1.14 4.06 3.36
C LEU A 34 -0.79 4.23 4.84
N GLY A 35 0.00 3.32 5.41
CA GLY A 35 0.49 3.44 6.78
C GLY A 35 1.35 4.69 6.98
N ARG A 36 2.25 4.99 6.04
CA ARG A 36 3.10 6.20 6.12
C ARG A 36 2.29 7.48 5.99
N VAL A 37 1.28 7.50 5.13
CA VAL A 37 0.34 8.62 4.99
C VAL A 37 -0.41 8.85 6.30
N ALA A 38 -1.00 7.79 6.86
CA ALA A 38 -1.75 7.88 8.09
C ALA A 38 -0.90 8.37 9.28
N ILE A 39 0.37 7.95 9.37
CA ILE A 39 1.31 8.42 10.41
C ILE A 39 1.73 9.87 10.17
N ARG A 40 2.20 10.20 8.96
CA ARG A 40 2.91 11.47 8.70
C ARG A 40 2.01 12.67 8.48
N HIS A 41 0.79 12.44 8.00
CA HIS A 41 -0.08 13.52 7.55
C HIS A 41 -1.36 13.64 8.36
N PHE A 42 -1.76 12.58 9.06
CA PHE A 42 -3.08 12.53 9.68
C PHE A 42 -3.08 12.20 11.16
N GLU A 43 -2.04 11.56 11.70
CA GLU A 43 -2.00 11.10 13.09
C GLU A 43 -3.20 10.20 13.46
N ARG A 44 -3.77 9.47 12.48
CA ARG A 44 -5.01 8.68 12.63
C ARG A 44 -4.81 7.17 12.56
N ILE A 45 -3.72 6.65 13.10
CA ILE A 45 -3.59 5.20 13.30
C ILE A 45 -4.00 4.84 14.71
N TYR A 46 -5.14 4.16 14.82
CA TYR A 46 -5.53 3.46 16.05
C TYR A 46 -5.23 1.97 15.88
N GLN A 47 -4.49 1.40 16.82
CA GLN A 47 -4.21 -0.03 16.86
C GLN A 47 -4.94 -0.64 18.06
N CYS A 48 -5.89 -1.53 17.78
CA CYS A 48 -6.48 -2.38 18.81
C CYS A 48 -5.42 -3.41 19.23
N LYS A 49 -5.07 -3.43 20.52
CA LYS A 49 -4.06 -4.34 21.07
C LYS A 49 -4.65 -5.71 21.41
N GLU A 50 -5.95 -5.76 21.59
CA GLU A 50 -6.75 -6.93 21.93
C GLU A 50 -6.99 -7.82 20.69
N ALA A 51 -7.03 -7.23 19.50
CA ALA A 51 -7.17 -7.94 18.24
C ALA A 51 -5.84 -8.59 17.82
N ILE A 52 -5.74 -9.91 18.05
CA ILE A 52 -4.58 -10.70 17.62
C ILE A 52 -4.88 -11.37 16.28
N VAL A 53 -4.09 -11.03 15.26
CA VAL A 53 -4.16 -11.67 13.95
C VAL A 53 -2.99 -12.63 13.80
N SER A 54 -3.30 -13.93 13.75
CA SER A 54 -2.32 -14.98 13.47
C SER A 54 -2.13 -15.12 11.96
N HIS A 55 -0.93 -14.85 11.47
CA HIS A 55 -0.62 -14.99 10.05
C HIS A 55 -0.15 -16.42 9.75
N LEU A 56 -1.02 -17.23 9.17
CA LEU A 56 -0.64 -18.55 8.66
C LEU A 56 0.31 -18.37 7.46
N ARG A 57 1.47 -19.02 7.52
CA ARG A 57 2.44 -19.02 6.41
C ARG A 57 2.43 -20.38 5.73
N LEU A 58 1.91 -20.41 4.51
CA LEU A 58 2.00 -21.56 3.61
C LEU A 58 3.00 -21.22 2.50
N HIS A 59 3.92 -22.13 2.22
CA HIS A 59 4.93 -21.98 1.17
C HIS A 59 4.47 -22.65 -0.12
N ASP A 60 3.30 -22.24 -0.60
CA ASP A 60 2.67 -22.80 -1.79
C ASP A 60 3.01 -21.98 -3.06
N ASN A 61 2.32 -22.32 -4.16
CA ASN A 61 2.46 -21.61 -5.43
C ASN A 61 2.07 -20.12 -5.31
N THR A 62 1.07 -19.80 -4.48
CA THR A 62 0.65 -18.43 -4.20
C THR A 62 1.78 -17.63 -3.56
N TYR A 63 2.47 -18.19 -2.57
CA TYR A 63 3.63 -17.56 -1.94
C TYR A 63 4.75 -17.27 -2.94
N ASN A 64 5.05 -18.23 -3.82
CA ASN A 64 6.09 -18.05 -4.84
C ASN A 64 5.71 -16.98 -5.88
N LEU A 65 4.44 -16.93 -6.29
CA LEU A 65 3.92 -15.89 -7.18
C LEU A 65 4.01 -14.51 -6.52
N ALA A 66 3.52 -14.38 -5.28
CA ALA A 66 3.57 -13.15 -4.51
C ALA A 66 5.00 -12.61 -4.36
N ARG A 67 6.00 -13.50 -4.17
CA ARG A 67 7.42 -13.11 -4.12
C ARG A 67 7.93 -12.50 -5.42
N LYS A 68 7.52 -13.02 -6.58
CA LYS A 68 7.90 -12.45 -7.88
C LYS A 68 7.30 -11.06 -8.05
N VAL A 69 6.02 -10.91 -7.71
CA VAL A 69 5.31 -9.61 -7.78
C VAL A 69 5.92 -8.59 -6.81
N LYS A 70 6.37 -9.02 -5.62
CA LYS A 70 7.07 -8.15 -4.67
C LYS A 70 8.31 -7.46 -5.26
N ILE A 71 8.99 -8.09 -6.22
CA ILE A 71 10.13 -7.47 -6.91
C ILE A 71 9.67 -6.31 -7.79
N HIS A 72 8.53 -6.46 -8.47
CA HIS A 72 7.90 -5.39 -9.24
C HIS A 72 7.55 -4.21 -8.31
N ASP A 73 6.80 -4.46 -7.24
CA ASP A 73 6.40 -3.43 -6.27
C ASP A 73 7.60 -2.69 -5.67
N LYS A 74 8.72 -3.37 -5.40
CA LYS A 74 9.95 -2.72 -4.94
C LYS A 74 10.49 -1.69 -5.94
N LYS A 75 10.40 -1.97 -7.24
CA LYS A 75 10.81 -1.03 -8.29
C LYS A 75 9.88 0.18 -8.33
N ILE A 76 8.56 -0.05 -8.27
CA ILE A 76 7.54 1.00 -8.20
C ILE A 76 7.78 1.91 -6.98
N TYR A 77 7.92 1.32 -5.80
CA TYR A 77 8.21 2.05 -4.57
C TYR A 77 9.46 2.91 -4.67
N SER A 78 10.52 2.36 -5.28
CA SER A 78 11.77 3.11 -5.48
C SER A 78 11.58 4.29 -6.44
N ARG A 79 10.80 4.12 -7.52
CA ARG A 79 10.46 5.19 -8.47
C ARG A 79 9.63 6.29 -7.81
N ARG A 80 8.57 5.92 -7.08
CA ARG A 80 7.72 6.87 -6.33
C ARG A 80 8.54 7.64 -5.29
N LYS A 81 9.37 6.94 -4.51
CA LYS A 81 10.26 7.55 -3.52
C LYS A 81 11.22 8.57 -4.14
N LYS A 82 11.83 8.29 -5.29
CA LYS A 82 12.73 9.23 -6.00
C LYS A 82 12.00 10.51 -6.41
N LYS A 83 10.73 10.41 -6.82
CA LYS A 83 9.86 11.55 -7.14
C LYS A 83 9.24 12.22 -5.91
N ARG A 84 9.55 11.74 -4.70
CA ARG A 84 8.91 12.14 -3.43
C ARG A 84 7.39 11.97 -3.42
N PHE A 85 6.87 11.05 -4.22
CA PHE A 85 5.45 10.72 -4.22
C PHE A 85 5.09 9.78 -3.08
N LEU A 86 3.88 9.94 -2.57
CA LEU A 86 3.28 9.09 -1.56
C LEU A 86 1.78 8.95 -1.83
N TRP A 87 1.30 7.75 -2.10
CA TRP A 87 -0.10 7.47 -2.44
C TRP A 87 -1.02 7.82 -1.28
N GLY A 88 -2.04 8.64 -1.53
CA GLY A 88 -2.85 9.30 -0.50
C GLY A 88 -2.44 10.75 -0.22
N VAL A 89 -1.36 11.22 -0.86
CA VAL A 89 -0.96 12.64 -0.95
C VAL A 89 -0.75 13.02 -2.43
N ASN A 90 -0.11 12.15 -3.20
CA ASN A 90 0.19 12.27 -4.62
C ASN A 90 -0.42 11.10 -5.38
N PHE A 91 -1.25 11.39 -6.38
CA PHE A 91 -2.01 10.40 -7.15
C PHE A 91 -1.44 10.12 -8.54
N GLU A 92 -0.28 10.70 -8.85
CA GLU A 92 0.44 10.46 -10.09
C GLU A 92 0.96 9.02 -10.13
N LEU A 93 0.71 8.35 -11.25
CA LEU A 93 1.19 7.01 -11.52
C LEU A 93 2.59 7.06 -12.12
N VAL A 94 3.47 6.17 -11.67
CA VAL A 94 4.86 6.06 -12.20
C VAL A 94 4.99 5.00 -13.29
N THR A 95 3.90 4.30 -13.60
CA THR A 95 3.80 3.39 -14.76
C THR A 95 3.17 4.05 -15.98
N GLN A 96 2.30 5.06 -15.80
CA GLN A 96 1.75 5.83 -16.92
C GLN A 96 2.84 6.69 -17.57
N GLY A 97 3.07 6.49 -18.88
CA GLY A 97 4.12 7.16 -19.65
C GLY A 97 5.45 6.40 -19.73
N ALA A 98 5.56 5.22 -19.09
CA ALA A 98 6.61 4.27 -19.42
C ALA A 98 6.16 3.46 -20.65
N CYS A 99 6.27 4.07 -21.84
CA CYS A 99 6.48 3.26 -23.03
C CYS A 99 7.87 2.64 -22.87
N ASP A 100 7.92 1.32 -22.69
CA ASP A 100 9.14 0.55 -22.92
C ASP A 100 9.49 0.56 -24.42
#